data_AF-A0A411KAM8-F1
#
_entry.id   AF-A0A411KAM8-F1
#
_cell.length_a   1.000
_cell.length_b   1.000
_cell.length_c   1.000
_cell.angle_alpha   90.00
_cell.angle_beta   90.00
_cell.angle_gamma   90.00
#
_symmetry.space_group_name_H-M   'P 1'
#
loop_
_entity.id
_entity.type
_entity.pdbx_description
1 polymer ?
#
loop_
_entity_poly.entity_id
_entity_poly.type
_entity_poly.pdbx_seq_one_letter_code
_entity_poly.pdbx_strand_id
1 'polypeptide(L)'
;FTLSGLILSTLVPAASINGIGFAFPDYGTVWKAMDGDLGAHVRGEIKKAGLEVMDKIWDNGFRQTTSSSKPINGPDDFKGFKIRVPVSPLWTSMFKAFDAAPASINFAEVYSALQTKIVEGQENPLAIISTA
;
A
#
# COMPACT_ATOMS: atom_id res chain seq x y z
N PHE A 1 -0.83 -5.14 -17.64
CA PHE A 1 -1.28 -4.31 -16.51
C PHE A 1 -0.65 -4.88 -15.24
N THR A 2 0.10 -4.09 -14.49
CA THR A 2 0.76 -4.53 -13.25
C THR A 2 -0.05 -4.02 -12.07
N LEU A 3 -0.60 -4.94 -11.26
CA LEU A 3 -1.40 -4.61 -10.10
C LEU A 3 -0.60 -4.84 -8.82
N SER A 4 -0.63 -3.88 -7.90
CA SER A 4 -0.06 -4.09 -6.56
C SER A 4 -0.78 -5.24 -5.86
N GLY A 5 -0.02 -6.10 -5.15
CA GLY A 5 -0.58 -7.21 -4.36
C GLY A 5 -1.65 -6.77 -3.36
N LEU A 6 -1.57 -5.51 -2.91
CA LEU A 6 -2.53 -4.92 -1.97
C LEU A 6 -3.89 -4.63 -2.57
N ILE A 7 -3.93 -4.25 -3.85
CA ILE A 7 -5.19 -4.07 -4.57
C ILE A 7 -5.70 -5.44 -5.03
N LEU A 8 -4.79 -6.32 -5.46
CA LEU A 8 -5.11 -7.71 -5.82
C LEU A 8 -5.72 -8.50 -4.66
N SER A 9 -5.46 -8.10 -3.42
CA SER A 9 -5.97 -8.77 -2.21
C SER A 9 -7.50 -8.82 -2.09
N THR A 10 -8.23 -7.99 -2.83
CA THR A 10 -9.69 -8.11 -2.93
C THR A 10 -10.13 -9.38 -3.66
N LEU A 11 -9.26 -9.96 -4.48
CA LEU A 11 -9.48 -11.22 -5.19
C LEU A 11 -8.62 -12.36 -4.59
N VAL A 12 -7.37 -12.08 -4.24
CA VAL A 12 -6.40 -13.07 -3.71
C VAL A 12 -5.84 -12.55 -2.38
N PRO A 13 -6.49 -12.82 -1.24
CA PRO A 13 -6.14 -12.20 0.05
C PRO A 13 -4.65 -12.27 0.42
N ALA A 14 -4.01 -13.42 0.15
CA ALA A 14 -2.57 -13.65 0.40
C ALA A 14 -1.64 -12.66 -0.34
N ALA A 15 -2.09 -12.05 -1.44
CA ALA A 15 -1.29 -11.10 -2.21
C ALA A 15 -0.95 -9.81 -1.44
N SER A 16 -1.68 -9.49 -0.37
CA SER A 16 -1.39 -8.31 0.46
C SER A 16 -0.28 -8.53 1.50
N ILE A 17 0.23 -9.75 1.66
CA ILE A 17 1.13 -10.09 2.77
C ILE A 17 2.41 -9.23 2.80
N ASN A 18 2.88 -8.78 1.64
CA ASN A 18 4.05 -7.92 1.52
C ASN A 18 3.80 -6.46 1.94
N GLY A 19 2.54 -6.05 2.13
CA GLY A 19 2.17 -4.71 2.56
C GLY A 19 1.69 -4.62 4.00
N ILE A 20 1.90 -5.67 4.81
CA ILE A 20 1.64 -5.62 6.25
C ILE A 20 2.52 -4.54 6.88
N GLY A 21 1.90 -3.64 7.63
CA GLY A 21 2.57 -2.49 8.26
C GLY A 21 3.77 -2.93 9.09
N PHE A 22 4.94 -2.37 8.76
CA PHE A 22 6.22 -2.59 9.46
C PHE A 22 6.73 -4.04 9.52
N ALA A 23 6.17 -4.96 8.73
CA ALA A 23 6.59 -6.37 8.74
C ALA A 23 8.00 -6.59 8.14
N PHE A 24 8.44 -5.69 7.27
CA PHE A 24 9.75 -5.76 6.61
C PHE A 24 10.62 -4.57 7.04
N PRO A 25 11.79 -4.81 7.66
CA PRO A 25 12.68 -3.74 8.11
C PRO A 25 13.51 -3.12 6.98
N ASP A 26 13.76 -3.89 5.91
CA ASP A 26 14.63 -3.49 4.80
C ASP A 26 14.33 -4.29 3.52
N TYR A 27 14.90 -3.83 2.41
CA TYR A 27 14.77 -4.48 1.10
C TYR A 27 15.37 -5.88 1.04
N GLY A 28 16.48 -6.14 1.75
CA GLY A 28 17.11 -7.46 1.76
C GLY A 28 16.15 -8.52 2.31
N THR A 29 15.41 -8.16 3.35
CA THR A 29 14.39 -9.00 3.97
C THR A 29 13.18 -9.17 3.05
N VAL A 30 12.72 -8.10 2.38
CA VAL A 30 11.63 -8.17 1.38
C VAL A 30 11.98 -9.16 0.27
N TRP A 31 13.13 -9.00 -0.37
CA TRP A 31 13.51 -9.81 -1.53
C TRP A 31 13.76 -11.26 -1.15
N LYS A 32 14.42 -11.52 -0.01
CA LYS A 32 14.59 -12.88 0.48
C LYS A 32 13.25 -13.59 0.68
N ALA A 33 12.22 -12.88 1.17
CA ALA A 33 10.90 -13.45 1.38
C ALA A 33 10.10 -13.60 0.06
N MET A 34 10.11 -12.59 -0.79
CA MET A 34 9.30 -12.52 -2.03
C MET A 34 9.88 -13.31 -3.19
N ASP A 35 11.19 -13.51 -3.22
CA ASP A 35 11.83 -14.42 -4.16
C ASP A 35 11.86 -15.86 -3.64
N GLY A 36 11.73 -16.05 -2.32
CA GLY A 36 11.70 -17.36 -1.66
C GLY A 36 10.32 -18.00 -1.53
N ASP A 37 10.19 -18.89 -0.56
CA ASP A 37 9.00 -19.75 -0.36
C ASP A 37 7.71 -18.96 -0.09
N LEU A 38 7.81 -17.83 0.63
CA LEU A 38 6.64 -16.99 0.89
C LEU A 38 6.10 -16.40 -0.42
N GLY A 39 6.98 -15.86 -1.26
CA GLY A 39 6.57 -15.36 -2.57
C GLY A 39 6.07 -16.48 -3.49
N ALA A 40 6.66 -17.67 -3.42
CA ALA A 40 6.19 -18.84 -4.18
C ALA A 40 4.76 -19.23 -3.76
N HIS A 41 4.47 -19.20 -2.46
CA HIS A 41 3.12 -19.40 -1.93
C HIS A 41 2.14 -18.36 -2.49
N VAL A 42 2.48 -17.06 -2.41
CA VAL A 42 1.64 -15.98 -2.94
C VAL A 42 1.39 -16.15 -4.45
N ARG A 43 2.43 -16.44 -5.23
CA ARG A 43 2.31 -16.71 -6.68
C ARG A 43 1.41 -17.92 -6.95
N GLY A 44 1.50 -18.97 -6.12
CA GLY A 44 0.61 -20.13 -6.19
C GLY A 44 -0.86 -19.77 -5.96
N GLU A 45 -1.17 -18.95 -4.97
CA GLU A 45 -2.54 -18.47 -4.72
C GLU A 45 -3.06 -17.59 -5.87
N ILE A 46 -2.20 -16.76 -6.46
CA ILE A 46 -2.56 -15.95 -7.64
C ILE A 46 -2.90 -16.87 -8.84
N LYS A 47 -2.09 -17.91 -9.10
CA LYS A 47 -2.35 -18.89 -10.15
C LYS A 47 -3.65 -19.66 -9.95
N LYS A 48 -3.99 -20.02 -8.71
CA LYS A 48 -5.28 -20.68 -8.38
C LYS A 48 -6.49 -19.81 -8.68
N ALA A 49 -6.34 -18.48 -8.66
CA ALA A 49 -7.38 -17.53 -9.08
C ALA A 49 -7.48 -17.36 -10.60
N GLY A 50 -6.75 -18.16 -11.40
CA GLY A 50 -6.77 -18.11 -12.86
C GLY A 50 -5.94 -16.95 -13.45
N LEU A 51 -5.05 -16.35 -12.66
CA LEU A 51 -4.19 -15.26 -13.09
C LEU A 51 -2.75 -15.74 -13.31
N GLU A 52 -2.13 -15.27 -14.39
CA GLU A 52 -0.70 -15.50 -14.62
C GLU A 52 0.13 -14.49 -13.81
N VAL A 53 1.24 -14.95 -13.25
CA VAL A 53 2.12 -14.14 -12.41
C VAL A 53 3.58 -14.42 -12.75
N MET A 54 4.36 -13.34 -12.86
CA MET A 54 5.79 -13.43 -13.15
C MET A 54 6.55 -14.04 -11.98
N ASP A 55 7.63 -14.77 -12.26
CA ASP A 55 8.47 -15.37 -11.22
C ASP A 55 9.21 -14.32 -10.38
N LYS A 56 9.53 -13.17 -10.99
CA LYS A 56 10.12 -12.01 -10.31
C LYS A 56 9.16 -10.83 -10.34
N ILE A 57 8.95 -10.24 -9.18
CA ILE A 57 7.98 -9.16 -8.98
C ILE A 57 8.69 -7.80 -9.07
N TRP A 58 8.00 -6.79 -9.58
CA TRP A 58 8.52 -5.43 -9.63
C TRP A 58 8.47 -4.77 -8.26
N ASP A 59 9.48 -3.95 -7.98
CA ASP A 59 9.48 -3.11 -6.79
C ASP A 59 8.64 -1.86 -7.00
N ASN A 60 7.75 -1.59 -6.06
CA ASN A 60 7.11 -0.29 -5.93
C ASN A 60 7.89 0.59 -4.92
N GLY A 61 8.41 -0.03 -3.87
CA GLY A 61 9.20 0.59 -2.81
C GLY A 61 8.46 0.78 -1.49
N PHE A 62 9.24 1.09 -0.44
CA PHE A 62 8.70 1.47 0.86
C PHE A 62 7.94 2.79 0.78
N ARG A 63 6.81 2.86 1.47
CA ARG A 63 5.85 3.94 1.34
C ARG A 63 6.04 4.96 2.44
N GLN A 64 5.92 6.22 2.08
CA GLN A 64 6.05 7.38 2.96
C GLN A 64 4.74 8.14 2.97
N THR A 65 4.36 8.66 4.14
CA THR A 65 3.19 9.51 4.29
C THR A 65 3.54 10.95 3.91
N THR A 66 2.69 11.58 3.11
CA THR A 66 2.73 13.02 2.83
C THR A 66 1.52 13.69 3.43
N SER A 67 1.68 14.92 3.91
CA SER A 67 0.61 15.69 4.53
C SER A 67 0.66 17.13 4.05
N SER A 68 -0.52 17.72 3.87
CA SER A 68 -0.71 19.13 3.54
C SER A 68 -1.15 20.00 4.73
N SER A 69 -1.51 19.38 5.86
CA SER A 69 -2.11 20.07 7.01
C SER A 69 -1.22 20.13 8.25
N LYS A 70 -0.46 19.07 8.52
CA LYS A 70 0.43 18.98 9.70
C LYS A 70 1.57 17.97 9.50
N PRO A 71 2.72 18.12 10.18
CA PRO A 71 3.73 17.07 10.26
C PRO A 71 3.17 15.76 10.82
N ILE A 72 3.72 14.64 10.37
CA ILE A 72 3.41 13.30 10.87
C ILE A 72 4.73 12.70 11.38
N ASN A 73 4.93 12.76 12.69
CA ASN A 73 6.16 12.29 13.35
C ASN A 73 5.95 10.96 14.09
N GLY A 74 4.70 10.60 14.39
CA GLY A 74 4.36 9.36 15.06
C GLY A 74 2.91 8.92 14.84
N PRO A 75 2.53 7.75 15.36
CA PRO A 75 1.19 7.18 15.19
C PRO A 75 0.08 8.10 15.72
N ASP A 76 0.32 8.84 16.80
CA ASP A 76 -0.68 9.76 17.38
C ASP A 76 -1.05 10.92 16.44
N ASP A 77 -0.15 11.31 15.53
CA ASP A 77 -0.43 12.36 14.56
C ASP A 77 -1.46 11.92 13.50
N PHE A 78 -1.74 10.62 13.38
CA PHE A 78 -2.78 10.12 12.48
C PHE A 78 -4.20 10.24 13.03
N LYS A 79 -4.38 10.52 14.33
CA LYS A 79 -5.71 10.68 14.94
C LYS A 79 -6.55 11.72 14.20
N GLY A 80 -7.68 11.27 13.64
CA GLY A 80 -8.61 12.08 12.84
C GLY A 80 -8.08 12.54 11.49
N PHE A 81 -6.85 12.17 11.11
CA PHE A 81 -6.21 12.60 9.86
C PHE A 81 -6.90 11.95 8.66
N LYS A 82 -7.37 12.76 7.71
CA LYS A 82 -8.03 12.27 6.50
C LYS A 82 -6.99 11.87 5.47
N ILE A 83 -6.69 10.58 5.39
CA ILE A 83 -5.66 10.06 4.48
C ILE A 83 -6.28 9.29 3.33
N ARG A 84 -5.84 9.55 2.10
CA ARG A 84 -6.13 8.66 0.98
C ARG A 84 -5.30 7.38 1.11
N VAL A 85 -5.95 6.24 0.91
CA VAL A 85 -5.30 4.94 0.74
C VAL A 85 -5.76 4.28 -0.57
N PRO A 86 -4.95 3.40 -1.19
CA PRO A 86 -5.42 2.50 -2.25
C PRO A 86 -6.56 1.62 -1.78
N VAL A 87 -7.33 1.09 -2.75
CA VAL A 87 -8.45 0.18 -2.48
C VAL A 87 -7.91 -1.16 -1.99
N SER A 88 -7.61 -1.23 -0.69
CA SER A 88 -7.00 -2.36 -0.02
C SER A 88 -7.54 -2.47 1.42
N PRO A 89 -8.22 -3.57 1.78
CA PRO A 89 -8.73 -3.76 3.14
C PRO A 89 -7.63 -3.67 4.21
N LEU A 90 -6.43 -4.18 3.90
CA LEU A 90 -5.30 -4.18 4.84
C LEU A 90 -4.90 -2.76 5.25
N TRP A 91 -4.75 -1.85 4.30
CA TRP A 91 -4.33 -0.48 4.60
C TRP A 91 -5.43 0.38 5.18
N THR A 92 -6.67 0.20 4.74
CA THR A 92 -7.82 0.81 5.42
C THR A 92 -7.85 0.38 6.88
N SER A 93 -7.58 -0.89 7.18
CA SER A 93 -7.50 -1.38 8.56
C SER A 93 -6.32 -0.78 9.33
N MET A 94 -5.14 -0.70 8.72
CA MET A 94 -3.93 -0.16 9.37
C MET A 94 -4.13 1.30 9.79
N PHE A 95 -4.60 2.16 8.89
CA PHE A 95 -4.80 3.57 9.21
C PHE A 95 -5.97 3.80 10.17
N LYS A 96 -7.02 2.96 10.13
CA LYS A 96 -8.05 2.95 11.18
C LYS A 96 -7.48 2.57 12.54
N ALA A 97 -6.51 1.65 12.61
CA ALA A 97 -5.85 1.28 13.86
C ALA A 97 -4.98 2.41 14.44
N PHE A 98 -4.60 3.41 13.61
CA PHE A 98 -4.00 4.66 14.08
C PHE A 98 -5.03 5.77 14.36
N ASP A 99 -6.31 5.41 14.47
CA ASP A 99 -7.43 6.34 14.65
C ASP A 99 -7.55 7.41 13.54
N ALA A 100 -7.03 7.12 12.35
CA ALA A 100 -7.18 7.99 11.18
C ALA A 100 -8.55 7.85 10.51
N ALA A 101 -8.82 8.72 9.55
CA ALA A 101 -9.99 8.67 8.68
C ALA A 101 -9.59 8.29 7.24
N PRO A 102 -9.24 7.02 6.95
CA PRO A 102 -8.80 6.63 5.62
C PRO A 102 -9.95 6.64 4.60
N ALA A 103 -9.70 7.21 3.43
CA ALA A 103 -10.59 7.16 2.26
C ALA A 103 -9.95 6.35 1.13
N SER A 104 -10.63 5.30 0.68
CA SER A 104 -10.22 4.48 -0.47
C SER A 104 -10.49 5.23 -1.76
N ILE A 105 -9.45 5.74 -2.43
CA ILE A 105 -9.58 6.54 -3.65
C ILE A 105 -8.64 5.96 -4.72
N ASN A 106 -9.14 5.83 -5.97
CA ASN A 106 -8.34 5.37 -7.10
C ASN A 106 -7.11 6.26 -7.29
N PHE A 107 -5.98 5.68 -7.72
CA PHE A 107 -4.75 6.44 -7.91
C PHE A 107 -4.93 7.62 -8.89
N ALA A 108 -5.73 7.46 -9.95
CA ALA A 108 -6.01 8.51 -10.92
C ALA A 108 -6.73 9.74 -10.32
N GLU A 109 -7.38 9.59 -9.17
CA GLU A 109 -8.14 10.65 -8.49
C GLU A 109 -7.39 11.27 -7.31
N VAL A 110 -6.19 10.77 -6.97
CA VAL A 110 -5.43 11.21 -5.80
C VAL A 110 -5.10 12.70 -5.88
N TYR A 111 -4.61 13.15 -7.03
CA TYR A 111 -4.25 14.55 -7.23
C TYR A 111 -5.46 15.47 -6.99
N SER A 112 -6.59 15.17 -7.63
CA SER A 112 -7.84 15.95 -7.48
C SER A 112 -8.36 15.90 -6.04
N ALA A 113 -8.29 14.76 -5.37
CA ALA A 113 -8.74 14.60 -3.98
C ALA A 113 -7.89 15.40 -2.99
N LEU A 114 -6.58 15.49 -3.22
CA LEU A 114 -5.66 16.35 -2.45
C LEU A 114 -5.91 17.83 -2.77
N GLN A 115 -6.00 18.18 -4.06
CA GLN A 115 -6.21 19.56 -4.52
C GLN A 115 -7.50 20.18 -3.96
N THR A 116 -8.58 19.39 -3.91
CA THR A 116 -9.89 19.80 -3.37
C THR A 116 -10.02 19.61 -1.86
N LYS A 117 -8.96 19.12 -1.19
CA LYS A 117 -8.92 18.86 0.26
C LYS A 117 -10.00 17.90 0.76
N ILE A 118 -10.45 16.98 -0.09
CA ILE A 118 -11.27 15.82 0.34
C ILE A 118 -10.47 14.98 1.35
N VAL A 119 -9.17 14.84 1.09
CA VAL A 119 -8.17 14.27 1.99
C VAL A 119 -7.04 15.27 2.24
N GLU A 120 -6.38 15.13 3.39
CA GLU A 120 -5.25 15.97 3.82
C GLU A 120 -3.89 15.42 3.39
N GLY A 121 -3.84 14.12 3.09
CA GLY A 121 -2.61 13.44 2.74
C GLY A 121 -2.83 12.12 2.02
N GLN A 122 -1.72 11.50 1.67
CA GLN A 122 -1.66 10.19 1.04
C GLN A 122 -0.38 9.48 1.49
N GLU A 123 -0.23 8.24 1.05
CA GLU A 123 0.99 7.48 1.26
C GLU A 123 1.42 6.82 -0.06
N ASN A 124 2.72 6.86 -0.37
CA ASN A 124 3.30 6.22 -1.55
C ASN A 124 4.83 6.13 -1.46
N PRO A 125 5.48 5.32 -2.30
CA PRO A 125 6.92 5.34 -2.43
C PRO A 125 7.41 6.69 -2.95
N LEU A 126 8.65 7.04 -2.61
CA LEU A 126 9.25 8.32 -2.99
C LEU A 126 9.25 8.55 -4.51
N ALA A 127 9.49 7.49 -5.30
CA ALA A 127 9.47 7.57 -6.76
C ALA A 127 8.09 8.03 -7.27
N ILE A 128 7.01 7.49 -6.70
CA ILE A 128 5.64 7.87 -7.06
C ILE A 128 5.33 9.29 -6.58
N ILE A 129 5.72 9.65 -5.36
CA ILE A 129 5.52 11.01 -4.83
C ILE A 129 6.20 12.07 -5.70
N SER A 130 7.40 11.78 -6.20
CA SER A 130 8.17 12.73 -7.02
C SER A 130 7.60 12.97 -8.41
N THR A 131 6.78 12.06 -8.93
CA THR A 131 6.23 12.11 -10.29
C THR A 131 4.73 12.35 -10.34
N ALA A 132 4.06 12.31 -9.19
CA ALA A 132 2.61 12.46 -9.05
C ALA A 132 2.17 13.92 -9.07
#